data_AF-A0A395HXU7-F1
#
_entry.id   AF-A0A395HXU7-F1
#
_cell.length_a   1.000
_cell.length_b   1.000
_cell.length_c   1.000
_cell.angle_alpha   90.00
_cell.angle_beta   90.00
_cell.angle_gamma   90.00
#
_symmetry.space_group_name_H-M   'P 1'
#
loop_
_entity.id
_entity.type
_entity.pdbx_description
1 polymer ?
#
loop_
_entity_poly.entity_id
_entity_poly.type
_entity_poly.pdbx_seq_one_letter_code
_entity_poly.pdbx_strand_id
1 'polypeptide(L)'
;MASTRSSYPDIPAMQAIFSNLETGNYAAFFTHVADDVNWTVTGTHPLSGAFTNKTDLQKHALGTIQKCMDRNGLALEVINLAGGGSHPWAVAELRSHGNTRSGSRFDNRYAWVFRWNGQGTIEELRAYMDSALVERTIREIEFDGE
;
A
#
# COMPACT_ATOMS: atom_id res chain seq x y z
N MET A 1 -8.85 14.87 -34.85
CA MET A 1 -8.39 13.70 -34.06
C MET A 1 -9.12 13.75 -32.74
N ALA A 2 -10.04 12.82 -32.49
CA ALA A 2 -10.75 12.76 -31.22
C ALA A 2 -9.75 12.32 -30.13
N SER A 3 -9.51 13.19 -29.16
CA SER A 3 -8.73 12.85 -27.98
C SER A 3 -9.52 11.82 -27.18
N THR A 4 -9.13 10.55 -27.26
CA THR A 4 -9.75 9.46 -26.50
C THR A 4 -9.52 9.78 -25.03
N ARG A 5 -10.53 10.28 -24.31
CA ARG A 5 -10.42 10.50 -22.87
C ARG A 5 -10.09 9.18 -22.21
N SER A 6 -8.97 9.16 -21.50
CA SER A 6 -8.58 8.08 -20.61
C SER A 6 -9.72 7.79 -19.63
N SER A 7 -10.16 6.52 -19.54
CA SER A 7 -11.27 6.13 -18.67
C SER A 7 -10.83 5.91 -17.21
N TYR A 8 -9.53 5.74 -17.01
CA TYR A 8 -8.90 5.53 -15.70
C TYR A 8 -7.73 6.52 -15.52
N PRO A 9 -7.25 6.72 -14.28
CA PRO A 9 -6.03 7.49 -14.03
C PRO A 9 -4.86 6.99 -14.88
N ASP A 10 -4.20 7.91 -15.58
CA ASP A 10 -2.97 7.67 -16.33
C ASP A 10 -1.74 7.82 -15.43
N ILE A 11 -0.54 7.56 -15.94
CA ILE A 11 0.70 7.58 -15.14
C ILE A 11 0.89 8.91 -14.38
N PRO A 12 0.73 10.11 -14.99
CA PRO A 12 0.81 11.36 -14.25
C PRO A 12 -0.22 11.48 -13.12
N ALA A 13 -1.47 11.09 -13.34
CA ALA A 13 -2.48 11.10 -12.29
C ALA A 13 -2.15 10.10 -11.17
N MET A 14 -1.70 8.89 -11.53
CA MET A 14 -1.25 7.89 -10.56
C MET A 14 -0.05 8.39 -9.75
N GLN A 15 0.93 9.05 -10.38
CA GLN A 15 2.07 9.64 -9.68
C GLN A 15 1.60 10.67 -8.63
N ALA A 16 0.64 11.52 -8.97
CA ALA A 16 0.08 12.49 -8.04
C ALA A 16 -0.67 11.85 -6.86
N ILE A 17 -1.34 10.72 -7.09
CA ILE A 17 -2.02 9.96 -6.04
C ILE A 17 -1.00 9.28 -5.11
N PHE A 18 -0.02 8.57 -5.70
CA PHE A 18 0.94 7.75 -4.95
C PHE A 18 2.05 8.57 -4.27
N SER A 19 2.35 9.80 -4.71
CA SER A 19 3.32 10.68 -4.04
C SER A 19 2.93 11.03 -2.59
N ASN A 20 1.64 10.93 -2.25
CA ASN A 20 1.18 11.04 -0.87
C ASN A 20 1.83 9.99 0.05
N LEU A 21 2.14 8.79 -0.48
CA LEU A 21 2.79 7.72 0.29
C LEU A 21 4.26 8.03 0.61
N GLU A 22 4.94 8.78 -0.26
CA GLU A 22 6.36 9.14 -0.11
C GLU A 22 6.59 10.09 1.08
N THR A 23 5.55 10.82 1.47
CA THR A 23 5.56 11.73 2.62
C THR A 23 4.81 11.18 3.84
N GLY A 24 4.36 9.92 3.78
CA GLY A 24 3.56 9.29 4.84
C GLY A 24 2.13 9.85 4.97
N ASN A 25 1.64 10.63 4.00
CA ASN A 25 0.28 11.14 3.96
C ASN A 25 -0.71 10.07 3.47
N TYR A 26 -0.83 8.97 4.23
CA TYR A 26 -1.73 7.87 3.91
C TYR A 26 -3.19 8.33 3.84
N ALA A 27 -3.59 9.31 4.66
CA ALA A 27 -4.96 9.82 4.64
C ALA A 27 -5.35 10.34 3.26
N ALA A 28 -4.49 11.12 2.59
CA ALA A 28 -4.72 11.60 1.23
C ALA A 28 -4.74 10.44 0.22
N PHE A 29 -3.81 9.49 0.31
CA PHE A 29 -3.82 8.30 -0.56
C PHE A 29 -5.14 7.52 -0.44
N PHE A 30 -5.62 7.28 0.79
CA PHE A 30 -6.85 6.50 1.04
C PHE A 30 -8.14 7.19 0.61
N THR A 31 -8.10 8.48 0.21
CA THR A 31 -9.22 9.12 -0.49
C THR A 31 -9.43 8.57 -1.91
N HIS A 32 -8.42 7.93 -2.49
CA HIS A 32 -8.44 7.31 -3.81
C HIS A 32 -8.64 5.79 -3.77
N VAL A 33 -8.99 5.25 -2.59
CA VAL A 33 -9.31 3.83 -2.39
C VAL A 33 -10.79 3.73 -2.04
N ALA A 34 -11.50 2.74 -2.56
CA ALA A 34 -12.92 2.56 -2.28
C ALA A 34 -13.12 2.08 -0.83
N ASP A 35 -14.24 2.45 -0.21
CA ASP A 35 -14.52 2.00 1.17
C ASP A 35 -14.78 0.48 1.23
N ASP A 36 -15.32 -0.10 0.16
CA ASP A 36 -15.58 -1.52 -0.08
C ASP A 36 -14.47 -2.20 -0.90
N VAL A 37 -13.24 -1.66 -0.87
CA VAL A 37 -12.09 -2.24 -1.59
C VAL A 37 -11.87 -3.71 -1.24
N ASN A 38 -11.59 -4.52 -2.26
CA ASN A 38 -11.08 -5.87 -2.09
C ASN A 38 -9.55 -5.83 -2.07
N TRP A 39 -8.95 -5.78 -0.87
CA TRP A 39 -7.51 -5.68 -0.69
C TRP A 39 -6.94 -6.97 -0.12
N THR A 40 -6.03 -7.61 -0.85
CA THR A 40 -5.30 -8.80 -0.38
C THR A 40 -3.86 -8.43 -0.03
N VAL A 41 -3.49 -8.62 1.23
CA VAL A 41 -2.09 -8.67 1.67
C VAL A 41 -1.63 -10.11 1.51
N THR A 42 -0.74 -10.36 0.56
CA THR A 42 -0.34 -11.74 0.20
C THR A 42 0.65 -12.34 1.21
N GLY A 43 0.93 -13.64 1.07
CA GLY A 43 1.87 -14.36 1.93
C GLY A 43 1.22 -15.13 3.08
N THR A 44 2.04 -15.53 4.04
CA THR A 44 1.64 -16.35 5.21
C THR A 44 2.16 -15.77 6.52
N HIS A 45 2.30 -14.44 6.59
CA HIS A 45 2.78 -13.72 7.78
C HIS A 45 1.59 -13.11 8.55
N PRO A 46 1.77 -12.60 9.78
CA PRO A 46 0.65 -12.16 10.63
C PRO A 46 -0.24 -11.03 10.07
N LEU A 47 0.18 -10.33 9.00
CA LEU A 47 -0.64 -9.29 8.35
C LEU A 47 -1.29 -9.78 7.05
N SER A 48 -0.97 -10.98 6.59
CA SER A 48 -1.55 -11.55 5.38
C SER A 48 -3.05 -11.77 5.57
N GLY A 49 -3.82 -11.54 4.51
CA GLY A 49 -5.27 -11.69 4.56
C GLY A 49 -5.97 -11.00 3.40
N ALA A 50 -7.23 -11.38 3.19
CA ALA A 50 -8.14 -10.71 2.28
C ALA A 50 -9.09 -9.82 3.09
N PHE A 51 -9.10 -8.53 2.77
CA PHE A 51 -9.94 -7.51 3.39
C PHE A 51 -10.94 -7.03 2.35
N THR A 52 -12.23 -7.02 2.70
CA THR A 52 -13.33 -6.61 1.80
C THR A 52 -13.83 -5.20 2.10
N ASN A 53 -13.10 -4.45 2.93
CA ASN A 53 -13.33 -3.03 3.17
C ASN A 53 -12.06 -2.36 3.69
N LYS A 54 -11.99 -1.04 3.48
CA LYS A 54 -10.85 -0.19 3.84
C LYS A 54 -10.62 -0.12 5.35
N THR A 55 -11.69 -0.09 6.15
CA THR A 55 -11.60 0.06 7.61
C THR A 55 -10.92 -1.15 8.26
N ASP A 56 -11.25 -2.36 7.84
CA ASP A 56 -10.66 -3.59 8.37
C ASP A 56 -9.18 -3.70 7.99
N LEU A 57 -8.84 -3.39 6.73
CA LEU A 57 -7.46 -3.28 6.27
C LEU A 57 -6.65 -2.30 7.15
N GLN A 58 -7.20 -1.11 7.40
CA GLN A 58 -6.56 -0.08 8.21
C GLN A 58 -6.39 -0.50 9.66
N LYS A 59 -7.42 -1.10 10.26
CA LYS A 59 -7.39 -1.54 11.66
C LYS A 59 -6.44 -2.72 11.87
N HIS A 60 -6.38 -3.65 10.93
CA HIS A 60 -5.65 -4.90 11.06
C HIS A 60 -4.24 -4.77 10.49
N ALA A 61 -4.06 -4.85 9.17
CA ALA A 61 -2.75 -4.89 8.56
C ALA A 61 -1.95 -3.60 8.83
N LEU A 62 -2.51 -2.44 8.47
CA LEU A 62 -1.81 -1.16 8.57
C LEU A 62 -1.65 -0.72 10.04
N GLY A 63 -2.70 -0.87 10.84
CA GLY A 63 -2.69 -0.54 12.25
C GLY A 63 -1.70 -1.39 13.05
N THR A 64 -1.51 -2.66 12.68
CA THR A 64 -0.52 -3.53 13.33
C THR A 64 0.90 -3.13 12.96
N ILE A 65 1.22 -2.98 11.66
CA ILE A 65 2.58 -2.58 11.27
C ILE A 65 2.93 -1.17 11.78
N GLN A 66 1.97 -0.25 11.87
CA GLN A 66 2.19 1.10 12.39
C GLN A 66 2.62 1.09 13.88
N LYS A 67 2.16 0.11 14.67
CA LYS A 67 2.62 -0.06 16.06
C LYS A 67 4.10 -0.46 16.13
N CYS A 68 4.62 -1.08 15.08
CA CYS A 68 6.03 -1.45 14.96
C CYS A 68 6.94 -0.27 14.66
N MET A 69 6.43 0.75 14.01
CA MET A 69 7.23 1.87 13.51
C MET A 69 7.54 2.89 14.62
N ASP A 70 8.69 3.53 14.48
CA ASP A 70 9.06 4.68 15.29
C ASP A 70 8.14 5.90 15.02
N ARG A 71 8.43 7.03 15.68
CA ARG A 71 7.63 8.25 15.56
C ARG A 71 7.61 8.87 14.16
N ASN A 72 8.57 8.52 13.29
CA ASN A 72 8.65 9.02 11.92
C ASN A 72 7.71 8.23 10.99
N GLY A 73 7.21 7.08 11.44
CA GLY A 73 6.29 6.24 10.68
C GLY A 73 6.97 5.53 9.51
N LEU A 74 6.17 5.23 8.49
CA LEU A 74 6.58 4.47 7.32
C LEU A 74 6.29 5.27 6.06
N ALA A 75 7.30 5.61 5.26
CA ALA A 75 7.10 6.18 3.93
C ALA A 75 7.24 5.09 2.86
N LEU A 76 6.51 5.20 1.75
CA LEU A 76 6.67 4.33 0.58
C LEU A 76 7.08 5.18 -0.64
N GLU A 77 8.32 5.02 -1.08
CA GLU A 77 8.87 5.58 -2.31
C GLU A 77 8.23 4.88 -3.53
N VAL A 78 7.84 5.67 -4.54
CA VAL A 78 7.36 5.15 -5.81
C VAL A 78 8.55 4.89 -6.73
N ILE A 79 8.81 3.62 -7.04
CA ILE A 79 9.89 3.22 -7.95
C ILE A 79 9.42 3.23 -9.39
N ASN A 80 8.24 2.67 -9.65
CA ASN A 80 7.68 2.59 -10.99
C ASN A 80 6.15 2.49 -10.96
N LEU A 81 5.51 2.97 -12.03
CA LEU A 81 4.08 2.87 -12.27
C LEU A 81 3.83 2.37 -13.70
N ALA A 82 2.91 1.42 -13.83
CA ALA A 82 2.55 0.86 -15.13
C ALA A 82 1.04 0.61 -15.23
N GLY A 83 0.51 0.67 -16.46
CA GLY A 83 -0.92 0.46 -16.73
C GLY A 83 -1.77 1.70 -16.46
N GLY A 84 -3.05 1.48 -16.14
CA GLY A 84 -4.03 2.55 -16.04
C GLY A 84 -4.39 3.10 -17.42
N GLY A 85 -4.88 4.33 -17.43
CA GLY A 85 -5.18 5.03 -18.66
C GLY A 85 -6.42 4.45 -19.38
N SER A 86 -6.16 3.67 -20.44
CA SER A 86 -7.17 2.91 -21.18
C SER A 86 -7.51 1.55 -20.57
N HIS A 87 -6.74 1.09 -19.58
CA HIS A 87 -6.93 -0.21 -18.93
C HIS A 87 -7.23 -0.05 -17.43
N PRO A 88 -8.18 -0.81 -16.85
CA PRO A 88 -8.54 -0.66 -15.44
C PRO A 88 -7.44 -1.14 -14.50
N TRP A 89 -6.60 -2.08 -14.93
CA TRP A 89 -5.50 -2.60 -14.13
C TRP A 89 -4.22 -1.75 -14.26
N ALA A 90 -3.55 -1.57 -13.13
CA ALA A 90 -2.26 -0.91 -13.01
C ALA A 90 -1.39 -1.60 -11.94
N VAL A 91 -0.10 -1.25 -11.94
CA VAL A 91 0.89 -1.74 -10.98
C VAL A 91 1.70 -0.57 -10.44
N ALA A 92 1.98 -0.61 -9.13
CA ALA A 92 2.95 0.25 -8.48
C ALA A 92 4.07 -0.60 -7.87
N GLU A 93 5.31 -0.33 -8.28
CA GLU A 93 6.49 -0.83 -7.61
C GLU A 93 6.89 0.20 -6.54
N LEU A 94 6.98 -0.25 -5.29
CA LEU A 94 7.24 0.64 -4.15
C LEU A 94 8.41 0.12 -3.30
N ARG A 95 9.07 1.02 -2.60
CA ARG A 95 10.05 0.69 -1.57
C ARG A 95 9.71 1.42 -0.29
N SER A 96 9.66 0.70 0.84
CA SER A 96 9.48 1.38 2.12
C SER A 96 10.77 1.95 2.68
N HIS A 97 10.60 3.03 3.43
CA HIS A 97 11.63 3.63 4.26
C HIS A 97 11.03 3.87 5.64
N GLY A 98 11.53 3.14 6.63
CA GLY A 98 11.07 3.25 8.01
C GLY A 98 12.06 2.63 8.97
N ASN A 99 12.00 3.06 10.23
CA ASN A 99 12.67 2.37 11.31
C ASN A 99 11.60 1.85 12.28
N THR A 100 11.86 0.67 12.83
CA THR A 100 11.06 0.12 13.92
C THR A 100 11.38 0.83 15.22
N ARG A 101 10.52 0.68 16.23
CA ARG A 101 10.79 1.16 17.60
C ARG A 101 12.01 0.51 18.24
N SER A 102 12.33 -0.73 17.82
CA SER A 102 13.54 -1.47 18.22
C SER A 102 14.83 -0.96 17.53
N GLY A 103 14.72 0.00 16.60
CA GLY A 103 15.86 0.59 15.89
C GLY A 103 16.28 -0.15 14.61
N SER A 104 15.59 -1.23 14.25
CA SER A 104 15.82 -1.98 13.01
C SER A 104 15.23 -1.25 11.80
N ARG A 105 15.81 -1.46 10.61
CA ARG A 105 15.26 -0.92 9.35
C ARG A 105 14.09 -1.77 8.86
N PHE A 106 13.04 -1.11 8.38
CA PHE A 106 11.93 -1.72 7.66
C PHE A 106 11.93 -1.27 6.20
N ASP A 107 12.86 -1.84 5.42
CA ASP A 107 13.10 -1.50 4.00
C ASP A 107 12.53 -2.59 3.08
N ASN A 108 11.21 -2.77 3.12
CA ASN A 108 10.49 -3.73 2.31
C ASN A 108 10.31 -3.23 0.86
N ARG A 109 10.14 -4.16 -0.08
CA ARG A 109 9.88 -3.88 -1.49
C ARG A 109 8.53 -4.45 -1.85
N TYR A 110 7.73 -3.68 -2.58
CA TYR A 110 6.37 -4.06 -2.90
C TYR A 110 6.12 -4.05 -4.41
N ALA A 111 5.26 -4.96 -4.84
CA ALA A 111 4.48 -4.81 -6.06
C ALA A 111 3.00 -4.76 -5.65
N TRP A 112 2.34 -3.63 -5.90
CA TRP A 112 0.91 -3.49 -5.73
C TRP A 112 0.25 -3.61 -7.10
N VAL A 113 -0.53 -4.66 -7.30
CA VAL A 113 -1.33 -4.85 -8.51
C VAL A 113 -2.76 -4.46 -8.16
N PHE A 114 -3.30 -3.44 -8.84
CA PHE A 114 -4.58 -2.85 -8.47
C PHE A 114 -5.47 -2.54 -9.67
N ARG A 115 -6.77 -2.43 -9.39
CA ARG A 115 -7.81 -2.16 -10.38
C ARG A 115 -8.57 -0.89 -10.00
N TRP A 116 -8.72 0.00 -10.98
CA TRP A 116 -9.56 1.19 -10.90
C TRP A 116 -11.02 0.85 -11.23
N ASN A 117 -11.96 1.47 -10.52
CA ASN A 117 -13.35 1.55 -10.94
C ASN A 117 -13.58 2.67 -11.96
N GLY A 118 -14.81 2.77 -12.47
CA GLY A 118 -15.19 3.79 -13.46
C GLY A 118 -15.11 5.24 -12.96
N GLN A 119 -14.92 5.45 -11.66
CA GLN A 119 -14.74 6.74 -11.01
C GLN A 119 -13.27 7.08 -10.77
N GLY A 120 -12.33 6.21 -11.18
CA GLY A 120 -10.90 6.41 -10.95
C GLY A 120 -10.48 6.21 -9.50
N THR A 121 -11.19 5.33 -8.77
CA THR A 121 -10.88 4.92 -7.39
C THR A 121 -10.44 3.46 -7.36
N ILE A 122 -9.45 3.10 -6.53
CA ILE A 122 -8.97 1.73 -6.39
C ILE A 122 -10.04 0.87 -5.71
N GLU A 123 -10.60 -0.10 -6.43
CA GLU A 123 -11.62 -1.03 -5.93
C GLU A 123 -11.08 -2.43 -5.61
N GLU A 124 -9.89 -2.75 -6.11
CA GLU A 124 -9.22 -4.03 -5.85
C GLU A 124 -7.71 -3.84 -5.81
N LEU A 125 -7.02 -4.49 -4.88
CA LEU A 125 -5.56 -4.45 -4.78
C LEU A 125 -4.99 -5.76 -4.22
N ARG A 126 -3.85 -6.19 -4.76
CA ARG A 126 -3.00 -7.25 -4.20
C ARG A 126 -1.62 -6.68 -3.91
N ALA A 127 -1.21 -6.77 -2.65
CA ALA A 127 0.10 -6.34 -2.20
C ALA A 127 1.02 -7.56 -2.08
N TYR A 128 2.09 -7.59 -2.88
CA TYR A 128 3.20 -8.53 -2.80
C TYR A 128 4.39 -7.85 -2.13
N MET A 129 5.06 -8.53 -1.21
CA MET A 129 6.16 -7.96 -0.42
C MET A 129 7.11 -9.03 0.11
N ASP A 130 8.23 -8.61 0.72
CA ASP A 130 9.06 -9.48 1.56
C ASP A 130 8.28 -9.84 2.84
N SER A 131 7.64 -11.01 2.82
CA SER A 131 6.86 -11.53 3.93
C SER A 131 7.72 -11.90 5.15
N ALA A 132 8.98 -12.32 4.93
CA ALA A 132 9.89 -12.71 6.00
C ALA A 132 10.33 -11.50 6.82
N LEU A 133 10.54 -10.36 6.16
CA LEU A 133 10.80 -9.09 6.84
C LEU A 133 9.59 -8.67 7.71
N VAL A 134 8.37 -8.75 7.16
CA VAL A 134 7.15 -8.42 7.94
C VAL A 134 7.03 -9.31 9.17
N GLU A 135 7.19 -10.62 9.00
CA GLU A 135 7.09 -11.58 10.10
C GLU A 135 8.12 -11.30 11.20
N ARG A 136 9.38 -11.05 10.83
CA ARG A 136 10.44 -10.71 11.80
C ARG A 136 10.08 -9.45 12.58
N THR A 137 9.67 -8.39 11.89
CA THR A 137 9.33 -7.10 12.53
C THR A 137 8.18 -7.21 13.52
N ILE A 138 7.19 -8.05 13.26
CA ILE A 138 6.05 -8.24 14.17
C ILE A 138 6.49 -9.01 15.41
N ARG A 139 7.25 -10.10 15.23
CA ARG A 139 7.74 -10.91 16.35
C ARG A 139 8.62 -10.11 17.30
N GLU A 140 9.46 -9.20 16.80
CA GLU A 140 10.31 -8.35 17.65
C GLU A 140 9.52 -7.58 18.72
N ILE A 141 8.29 -7.13 18.43
CA ILE A 141 7.45 -6.39 19.40
C ILE A 141 6.80 -7.31 20.41
N GLU A 142 6.43 -8.52 20.00
CA GLU A 142 5.86 -9.50 20.92
C GLU A 142 6.88 -9.88 22.01
N PHE A 143 8.18 -9.85 21.69
CA PHE A 143 9.26 -10.08 22.67
C PHE A 143 9.59 -8.87 23.54
N ASP A 144 9.44 -7.63 23.04
CA ASP A 144 9.68 -6.40 23.83
C ASP A 144 8.52 -6.05 24.79
N GLY A 145 7.39 -6.78 24.71
CA GLY A 145 6.18 -6.59 25.51
C GLY A 145 6.05 -7.49 26.74
N GLU A 146 7.02 -8.38 27.01
CA GLU A 146 7.21 -9.11 28.28
C GLU A 146 8.19 -8.37 29.20
#